data_AF-A0A8T3LPI2-F1
#
_entry.id   AF-A0A8T3LPI2-F1
#
_cell.length_a   1.000
_cell.length_b   1.000
_cell.length_c   1.000
_cell.angle_alpha   90.00
_cell.angle_beta   90.00
_cell.angle_gamma   90.00
#
_symmetry.space_group_name_H-M   'P 1'
#
loop_
_entity.id
_entity.type
_entity.pdbx_description
1 polymer ?
#
loop_
_entity_poly.entity_id
_entity_poly.type
_entity_poly.pdbx_seq_one_letter_code
_entity_poly.pdbx_strand_id
1 'polypeptide(L)' 'YDALNKINSQSICEDKEFAGLICKDNSGRYFSTAPNRGERKGSYPFNSPCPNGTEKVSAYHTHGADSHGEYWDEIFSGKD' A
#
# COMPACT_ATOMS: atom_id res chain seq x y z
N TYR A 1 -4.41 -4.33 -9.90
CA TYR A 1 -3.87 -2.99 -10.18
C TYR A 1 -2.40 -3.11 -10.52
N ASP A 2 -1.79 -2.07 -11.08
CA ASP A 2 -0.33 -1.96 -11.05
C ASP A 2 0.01 -1.29 -9.71
N ALA A 3 0.68 -2.03 -8.83
CA ALA A 3 0.91 -1.60 -7.45
C ALA A 3 1.73 -0.31 -7.35
N LEU A 4 2.51 0.07 -8.37
CA LEU A 4 3.49 1.15 -8.26
C LEU A 4 3.37 2.22 -9.34
N ASN A 5 3.01 1.86 -10.58
CA ASN A 5 3.19 2.76 -11.73
C ASN A 5 2.36 4.06 -11.71
N LYS A 6 1.34 4.18 -10.86
CA LYS A 6 0.55 5.43 -10.70
C LYS A 6 0.53 5.99 -9.28
N ILE A 7 0.62 5.10 -8.30
CA ILE A 7 0.43 5.49 -6.90
C ILE A 7 1.67 6.18 -6.33
N ASN A 8 2.87 5.84 -6.82
CA ASN A 8 4.11 6.40 -6.27
C ASN A 8 4.24 7.91 -6.55
N SER A 9 3.95 8.34 -7.78
CA SER A 9 3.95 9.77 -8.12
C SER A 9 2.90 10.56 -7.35
N GLN A 10 1.74 9.95 -7.09
CA GLN A 10 0.68 10.57 -6.27
C GLN A 10 1.08 10.66 -4.80
N SER A 11 1.70 9.60 -4.26
CA SER A 11 2.21 9.53 -2.88
C SER A 11 3.20 10.67 -2.58
N ILE A 12 4.15 10.90 -3.49
CA ILE A 12 5.13 11.99 -3.37
C ILE A 12 4.44 13.35 -3.51
N CYS A 13 3.55 13.52 -4.48
CA CYS A 13 2.87 14.80 -4.73
C CYS A 13 1.97 15.23 -3.55
N GLU A 14 1.35 14.26 -2.87
CA GLU A 14 0.45 14.51 -1.74
C GLU A 14 1.14 14.45 -0.37
N ASP A 15 2.43 14.09 -0.33
CA ASP A 15 3.18 13.80 0.90
C ASP A 15 2.43 12.83 1.84
N LYS A 16 1.92 11.73 1.26
CA LYS A 16 1.11 10.73 1.97
C LYS A 16 1.43 9.33 1.52
N GLU A 17 1.39 8.40 2.47
CA GLU A 17 1.53 6.97 2.18
C GLU A 17 0.24 6.39 1.59
N PHE A 18 0.40 5.37 0.76
CA PHE A 18 -0.69 4.55 0.23
C PHE A 18 -0.34 3.08 0.42
N ALA A 19 -1.31 2.24 0.81
CA ALA A 19 -1.06 0.82 1.05
C ALA A 19 -2.14 -0.07 0.44
N GLY A 20 -1.76 -1.27 0.02
CA GLY A 20 -2.70 -2.28 -0.46
C GLY A 20 -2.19 -3.70 -0.25
N LEU A 21 -2.98 -4.66 -0.69
CA LEU A 21 -2.66 -6.08 -0.58
C LEU A 21 -2.19 -6.65 -1.90
N ILE A 22 -1.29 -7.63 -1.81
CA ILE A 22 -0.96 -8.54 -2.90
C ILE A 22 -1.73 -9.83 -2.69
N CYS A 23 -2.57 -10.15 -3.67
CA CYS A 23 -3.45 -11.31 -3.66
C CYS A 23 -3.04 -12.30 -4.75
N LYS A 24 -3.38 -13.57 -4.57
CA LYS A 24 -3.17 -14.64 -5.55
C LYS A 24 -4.50 -15.31 -5.88
N ASP A 25 -4.84 -15.37 -7.17
CA ASP A 25 -6.05 -16.07 -7.63
C ASP A 25 -5.82 -17.58 -7.79
N ASN A 26 -6.89 -18.33 -7.99
CA ASN A 26 -6.86 -19.79 -8.14
C ASN A 26 -6.10 -20.28 -9.38
N SER A 27 -5.80 -19.38 -10.33
CA SER A 27 -4.93 -19.70 -11.48
C SER A 27 -3.44 -19.52 -11.15
N GLY A 28 -3.13 -19.08 -9.93
CA GLY A 28 -1.77 -18.79 -9.47
C GLY A 28 -1.26 -17.40 -9.84
N ARG A 29 -2.11 -16.54 -10.41
CA ARG A 29 -1.73 -15.19 -10.83
C ARG A 29 -1.78 -14.24 -9.64
N TYR A 30 -0.74 -13.42 -9.52
CA TYR A 30 -0.62 -12.37 -8.51
C TYR A 30 -1.21 -11.06 -9.03
N PHE A 31 -1.89 -10.32 -8.15
CA PHE A 31 -2.41 -8.99 -8.45
C PHE A 31 -2.49 -8.15 -7.17
N SER A 32 -2.46 -6.83 -7.31
CA SER A 32 -2.67 -5.90 -6.20
C SER A 32 -4.12 -5.40 -6.10
N THR A 33 -4.57 -5.16 -4.88
CA THR A 33 -5.82 -4.44 -4.59
C THR A 33 -5.67 -2.94 -4.85
N ALA A 34 -6.79 -2.23 -4.85
CA ALA A 34 -6.77 -0.78 -4.95
C ALA A 34 -6.06 -0.20 -3.71
N PRO A 35 -5.13 0.75 -3.87
CA PRO A 35 -4.40 1.32 -2.75
C PRO A 35 -5.33 2.18 -1.88
N ASN A 36 -5.26 1.98 -0.57
CA ASN A 36 -5.86 2.84 0.43
C ASN A 36 -4.97 4.04 0.68
N ARG A 37 -5.58 5.21 0.67
CA ARG A 37 -4.90 6.44 1.06
C ARG A 37 -4.68 6.46 2.58
N GLY A 38 -3.44 6.67 2.99
CA GLY A 38 -3.04 6.88 4.37
C GLY A 38 -2.73 8.34 4.68
N GLU A 39 -1.91 8.51 5.71
CA GLU A 39 -1.35 9.77 6.15
C GLU A 39 0.14 9.86 5.82
N ARG A 40 0.76 10.99 6.16
CA ARG A 40 2.18 11.27 5.86
C ARG A 40 3.14 10.17 6.34
N LYS A 41 2.84 9.57 7.50
CA LYS A 41 3.73 8.62 8.19
C LYS A 41 3.11 7.24 8.41
N GLY A 42 1.99 6.92 7.77
CA GLY A 42 1.33 5.65 8.02
C GLY A 42 0.13 5.37 7.13
N SER A 43 -0.01 4.11 6.74
CA SER A 43 -1.07 3.63 5.87
C SER A 43 -1.52 2.21 6.26
N TYR A 44 -2.77 1.84 5.91
CA TYR A 44 -3.36 0.55 6.28
C TYR A 44 -3.85 -0.19 5.02
N PRO A 45 -3.30 -1.37 4.69
CA PRO A 45 -3.63 -2.08 3.45
C PRO A 45 -5.00 -2.78 3.50
N PHE A 46 -5.57 -3.00 4.69
CA PHE A 46 -6.70 -3.90 4.90
C PHE A 46 -8.08 -3.29 4.62
N ASN A 47 -8.17 -1.97 4.41
CA ASN A 47 -9.39 -1.31 3.93
C ASN A 47 -9.73 -1.66 2.45
N SER A 48 -8.84 -2.36 1.76
CA SER A 48 -9.07 -2.92 0.43
C SER A 48 -8.72 -4.42 0.44
N PRO A 49 -9.63 -5.27 0.95
CA PRO A 49 -9.37 -6.69 1.12
C PRO A 49 -9.22 -7.42 -0.21
N CYS A 50 -8.52 -8.55 -0.18
CA CYS A 50 -8.48 -9.46 -1.34
C CYS A 50 -9.90 -9.93 -1.69
N PRO A 51 -10.27 -10.03 -2.97
CA PRO A 51 -11.55 -10.60 -3.40
C PRO A 51 -11.77 -12.02 -2.87
N ASN A 52 -13.04 -12.37 -2.64
CA ASN A 52 -13.41 -13.72 -2.21
C ASN A 52 -12.85 -14.79 -3.17
N GLY A 53 -12.32 -15.88 -2.60
CA GLY A 53 -11.72 -16.95 -3.39
C GLY A 53 -10.30 -16.66 -3.89
N THR A 54 -9.64 -15.63 -3.35
CA THR A 54 -8.21 -15.34 -3.57
C THR A 54 -7.46 -15.34 -2.23
N GLU A 55 -6.16 -15.63 -2.28
CA GLU A 55 -5.29 -15.71 -1.11
C GLU A 55 -4.61 -14.36 -0.83
N LYS A 56 -4.60 -13.90 0.42
CA LYS A 56 -3.78 -12.77 0.88
C LYS A 56 -2.33 -13.23 1.03
N VAL A 57 -1.45 -12.76 0.16
CA VAL A 57 -0.04 -13.19 0.13
C VAL A 57 0.86 -12.20 0.86
N SER A 58 0.67 -10.90 0.63
CA SER A 58 1.51 -9.85 1.21
C SER A 58 0.79 -8.50 1.22
N ALA A 59 1.44 -7.48 1.75
CA ALA A 59 1.05 -6.07 1.64
C ALA A 59 2.15 -5.26 0.94
N TYR A 60 1.77 -4.11 0.40
CA TYR A 60 2.69 -3.10 -0.12
C TYR A 60 2.28 -1.73 0.43
N HIS A 61 3.22 -0.81 0.55
CA HIS A 61 2.95 0.60 0.80
C HIS A 61 3.96 1.50 0.08
N THR A 62 3.60 2.77 -0.10
CA THR A 62 4.47 3.84 -0.59
C THR A 62 4.87 4.76 0.54
N HIS A 63 5.96 5.50 0.32
CA HIS A 63 6.36 6.62 1.16
C HIS A 63 6.03 7.94 0.46
N GLY A 64 5.69 8.95 1.26
CA GLY A 64 5.39 10.31 0.82
C GLY A 64 6.62 11.06 0.29
N ALA A 65 6.64 12.38 0.44
CA ALA A 65 7.77 13.18 0.01
C ALA A 65 8.98 12.95 0.95
N ASP A 66 10.17 13.33 0.47
CA ASP A 66 11.37 13.32 1.31
C ASP A 66 11.14 14.14 2.59
N SER A 67 11.47 13.55 3.73
CA SER A 67 11.24 14.16 5.04
C SER A 67 12.31 15.17 5.46
N HIS A 68 13.34 15.36 4.62
CA HIS A 68 14.49 16.22 4.89
C HIS A 68 15.22 15.91 6.22
N GLY A 69 15.20 14.64 6.65
CA GLY A 69 15.94 14.15 7.81
C GLY A 69 15.17 14.17 9.13
N GLU A 70 13.83 14.20 9.11
CA GLU A 70 13.05 13.87 10.30
C GLU A 70 13.29 12.40 10.69
N TYR A 71 13.82 12.15 11.89
CA TYR A 71 13.89 10.80 12.46
C TYR A 71 12.45 10.43 12.88
N TRP A 72 11.88 9.33 12.35
CA TRP A 72 10.47 8.86 12.46
C TRP A 72 9.51 9.26 11.32
N ASP A 73 9.79 8.80 10.09
CA ASP A 73 8.84 8.95 8.97
C ASP A 73 7.92 7.76 8.75
N GLU A 74 8.16 6.65 9.46
CA GLU A 74 7.47 5.39 9.20
C GLU A 74 6.76 4.88 10.46
N ILE A 75 5.44 4.80 10.39
CA ILE A 75 4.61 3.97 11.26
C ILE A 75 4.12 2.83 10.38
N PHE A 76 4.80 1.67 10.50
CA PHE A 76 4.41 0.47 9.77
C PHE A 76 2.93 0.16 10.00
N SER A 77 2.25 -0.24 8.92
CA SER A 77 0.85 -0.66 8.96
C SER A 77 0.64 -1.63 10.12
N GLY A 78 -0.34 -1.32 10.98
CA GLY A 78 -0.68 -2.18 12.11
C GLY A 78 -1.01 -3.59 11.66
N LYS A 79 -0.72 -4.60 12.49
CA LYS A 79 -1.23 -5.96 12.26
C LYS A 79 -2.75 -5.96 12.43
N ASP A 80 -3.44 -6.62 11.51
CA ASP A 80 -4.82 -7.11 11.66
C ASP A 80 -5.05 -7.77 13.02
#